data_AF-A0A5K3FIJ9-F1
#
_entry.id   AF-A0A5K3FIJ9-F1
#
_cell.length_a   1.000
_cell.length_b   1.000
_cell.length_c   1.000
_cell.angle_alpha   90.00
_cell.angle_beta   90.00
_cell.angle_gamma   90.00
#
_symmetry.space_group_name_H-M   'P 1'
#
loop_
_entity.id
_entity.type
_entity.pdbx_description
1 polymer ?
#
loop_
_entity_poly.entity_id
_entity_poly.type
_entity_poly.pdbx_seq_one_letter_code
_entity_poly.pdbx_strand_id
1 'polypeptide(L)'
;MKEMVMEEELYWSLDSQVVVQPGCRTKANFVITEGNYFGMFKVDTVFEGKLSVILCDKRKRQVTMLNIDDLRTILKPEKGFKPLEGGKPGSVVFTNEGVCSCNYGIEQHVELREEKL
;
A
#
# COMPACT_ATOMS: atom_id res chain seq x y z
N MET A 1 -10.11 -5.39 -15.98
CA MET A 1 -9.57 -4.80 -14.74
C MET A 1 -8.12 -4.45 -15.04
N LYS A 2 -7.72 -3.19 -14.90
CA LYS A 2 -6.36 -2.74 -15.24
C LYS A 2 -5.52 -2.81 -13.97
N GLU A 3 -4.39 -3.47 -14.03
CA GLU A 3 -3.39 -3.44 -12.95
C GLU A 3 -2.91 -2.01 -12.77
N MET A 4 -2.92 -1.52 -11.52
CA MET A 4 -2.40 -0.19 -11.20
C MET A 4 -0.92 -0.35 -10.87
N VAL A 5 -0.08 0.27 -11.71
CA VAL A 5 1.36 0.36 -11.48
C VAL A 5 1.65 1.73 -10.90
N MET A 6 2.45 1.76 -9.84
CA MET A 6 2.96 2.98 -9.21
C MET A 6 4.48 2.96 -9.32
N GLU A 7 5.06 4.10 -9.68
CA GLU A 7 6.50 4.29 -9.75
C GLU A 7 6.87 5.49 -8.88
N GLU A 8 7.92 5.33 -8.07
CA GLU A 8 8.47 6.39 -7.23
C GLU A 8 9.97 6.50 -7.50
N GLU A 9 10.46 7.74 -7.61
CA GLU A 9 11.88 8.02 -7.84
C GLU A 9 12.61 8.16 -6.50
N LEU A 10 13.75 7.46 -6.36
CA LEU A 10 14.62 7.52 -5.18
C LEU A 10 15.98 8.11 -5.58
N TYR A 11 16.44 9.10 -4.81
CA TYR A 11 17.76 9.69 -4.99
C TYR A 11 18.78 9.03 -4.07
N TRP A 12 19.81 8.43 -4.67
CA TRP A 12 20.91 7.78 -3.97
C TRP A 12 22.15 8.67 -4.03
N SER A 13 22.78 8.92 -2.88
CA SER A 13 24.00 9.73 -2.79
C SER A 13 24.94 9.19 -1.71
N LEU A 14 26.23 9.24 -1.99
CA LEU A 14 27.27 8.75 -1.09
C LEU A 14 28.49 9.66 -1.16
N ASP A 15 29.01 10.04 -0.01
CA ASP A 15 30.27 10.77 0.14
C ASP A 15 31.30 9.87 0.81
N SER A 16 32.44 9.65 0.17
CA SER A 16 33.50 8.75 0.64
C SER A 16 34.88 9.29 0.30
N GLN A 17 35.80 9.20 1.26
CA GLN A 17 37.20 9.54 1.08
C GLN A 17 38.00 8.27 0.72
N VAL A 18 38.73 8.32 -0.39
CA VAL A 18 39.53 7.20 -0.89
C VAL A 18 40.99 7.62 -0.94
N VAL A 19 41.86 6.86 -0.27
CA VAL A 19 43.31 7.05 -0.33
C VAL A 19 43.85 6.25 -1.52
N VAL A 20 44.54 6.93 -2.44
CA VAL A 20 45.17 6.30 -3.62
C VAL A 20 46.67 6.14 -3.36
N GLN A 21 47.16 4.91 -3.45
CA GLN A 21 48.59 4.63 -3.23
C GLN A 21 49.45 5.11 -4.42
N PRO A 22 50.69 5.57 -4.17
CA PRO A 22 51.61 5.92 -5.25
C PRO A 22 51.86 4.75 -6.21
N GLY A 23 51.87 5.03 -7.52
CA GLY A 23 52.10 4.00 -8.55
C GLY A 23 50.92 3.04 -8.78
N CYS A 24 49.75 3.32 -8.19
CA CYS A 24 48.54 2.52 -8.33
C CYS A 24 47.39 3.33 -8.93
N ARG A 25 46.41 2.61 -9.49
CA ARG A 25 45.13 3.13 -9.97
C ARG A 25 44.02 2.52 -9.11
N THR A 26 43.22 3.35 -8.46
CA THR A 26 42.04 2.91 -7.70
C THR A 26 40.77 3.18 -8.50
N LYS A 27 39.94 2.15 -8.69
CA LYS A 27 38.59 2.23 -9.28
C LYS A 27 37.56 2.12 -8.16
N ALA A 28 36.69 3.12 -8.04
CA ALA A 28 35.53 3.08 -7.15
C ALA A 28 34.27 2.75 -7.97
N ASN A 29 33.61 1.63 -7.67
CA ASN A 29 32.31 1.29 -8.25
C ASN A 29 31.23 1.66 -7.23
N PHE A 30 30.29 2.51 -7.63
CA PHE A 30 29.07 2.75 -6.87
C PHE A 30 28.09 1.61 -7.20
N VAL A 31 27.72 0.84 -6.18
CA VAL A 31 26.88 -0.34 -6.32
C VAL A 31 25.58 -0.09 -5.58
N ILE A 32 24.46 -0.31 -6.26
CA ILE A 32 23.12 -0.36 -5.67
C ILE A 32 22.65 -1.81 -5.77
N THR A 33 22.20 -2.36 -4.65
CA THR A 33 21.57 -3.67 -4.59
C THR A 33 20.06 -3.51 -4.70
N GLU A 34 19.45 -4.13 -5.69
CA GLU A 34 18.00 -4.16 -5.86
C GLU A 34 17.40 -5.43 -5.25
N GLY A 35 16.24 -5.26 -4.64
CA GLY A 35 15.38 -6.33 -4.17
C GLY A 35 14.13 -6.45 -5.01
N ASN A 36 13.55 -7.65 -4.97
CA ASN A 36 12.23 -7.93 -5.48
C ASN A 36 11.37 -8.54 -4.37
N TYR A 37 10.12 -8.11 -4.30
CA TYR A 37 9.12 -8.69 -3.42
C TYR A 37 7.91 -9.12 -4.24
N PHE A 38 7.47 -10.35 -4.02
CA PHE A 38 6.19 -10.85 -4.50
C PHE A 38 5.41 -11.36 -3.30
N GLY A 39 4.25 -10.77 -3.03
CA GLY A 39 3.48 -11.08 -1.84
C GLY A 39 1.99 -11.01 -2.08
N MET A 40 1.26 -11.77 -1.26
CA MET A 40 -0.18 -11.63 -1.11
C MET A 40 -0.45 -10.66 0.03
N PHE A 41 -1.41 -9.77 -0.16
CA PHE A 41 -1.87 -8.86 0.89
C PHE A 41 -3.35 -9.05 1.16
N LYS A 42 -3.76 -8.74 2.39
CA LYS A 42 -5.15 -8.62 2.79
C LYS A 42 -5.35 -7.27 3.45
N VAL A 43 -6.39 -6.55 3.05
CA VAL A 43 -6.77 -5.25 3.60
C VAL A 43 -8.20 -5.33 4.08
N ASP A 44 -8.38 -5.24 5.39
CA ASP A 44 -9.68 -5.17 6.01
C ASP A 44 -10.16 -3.72 6.08
N THR A 45 -11.30 -3.45 5.45
CA THR A 45 -12.00 -2.18 5.57
C THR A 45 -13.17 -2.35 6.53
N VAL A 46 -13.13 -1.63 7.64
CA VAL A 46 -14.21 -1.62 8.64
C VAL A 46 -15.21 -0.52 8.33
N PHE A 47 -16.49 -0.88 8.34
CA PHE A 47 -17.62 0.05 8.23
C PHE A 47 -18.35 0.09 9.56
N GLU A 48 -18.35 1.26 10.18
CA GLU A 48 -19.05 1.54 11.43
C GLU A 48 -19.85 2.84 11.34
N GLY A 49 -20.89 2.97 12.16
CA GLY A 49 -21.73 4.16 12.25
C GLY A 49 -23.16 3.91 11.80
N LYS A 50 -23.83 5.00 11.41
CA LYS A 50 -25.27 5.03 11.09
C LYS A 50 -25.47 5.63 9.71
N LEU A 51 -26.49 5.15 9.00
CA LEU A 51 -26.85 5.65 7.68
C LEU A 51 -28.28 6.22 7.72
N SER A 52 -28.42 7.49 7.37
CA SER A 52 -29.71 8.18 7.27
C SER A 52 -30.04 8.47 5.81
N VAL A 53 -31.16 7.94 5.33
CA VAL A 53 -31.62 8.11 3.95
C VAL A 53 -32.93 8.87 3.95
N ILE A 54 -32.98 9.97 3.19
CA ILE A 54 -34.21 10.70 2.96
C ILE A 54 -34.93 10.04 1.78
N LEU A 55 -36.12 9.51 2.03
CA LEU A 55 -36.99 8.97 0.99
C LEU A 55 -37.80 10.11 0.39
N CYS A 56 -37.78 10.22 -0.94
CA CYS A 56 -38.51 11.25 -1.67
C CYS A 56 -39.52 10.65 -2.64
N ASP A 57 -40.59 11.40 -2.92
CA ASP A 57 -41.53 11.06 -3.99
C ASP A 57 -40.93 11.34 -5.39
N LYS A 58 -41.65 10.98 -6.45
CA LYS A 58 -41.21 11.23 -7.85
C LYS A 58 -40.97 12.72 -8.16
N ARG A 59 -41.48 13.63 -7.33
CA ARG A 59 -41.31 15.09 -7.45
C ARG A 59 -40.21 15.61 -6.52
N LYS A 60 -39.37 14.72 -5.96
CA LYS A 60 -38.28 15.02 -5.02
C LYS A 60 -38.73 15.63 -3.70
N ARG A 61 -40.01 15.51 -3.33
CA ARG A 61 -40.49 15.96 -2.01
C ARG A 61 -40.18 14.88 -0.98
N GLN A 62 -39.63 15.29 0.16
CA GLN A 62 -39.35 14.38 1.26
C GLN A 62 -40.64 13.74 1.77
N VAL A 63 -40.64 12.42 1.83
CA VAL A 63 -41.73 11.59 2.36
C VAL A 63 -41.41 11.17 3.79
N THR A 64 -40.21 10.65 4.01
CA THR A 64 -39.75 10.21 5.34
C THR A 64 -38.22 10.07 5.38
N MET A 65 -37.66 9.80 6.56
CA MET A 65 -36.25 9.47 6.75
C MET A 65 -36.12 8.04 7.31
N LEU A 66 -35.32 7.22 6.65
CA LEU A 66 -34.94 5.89 7.12
C LEU A 66 -33.59 6.00 7.84
N ASN A 67 -33.55 5.61 9.11
CA ASN A 67 -32.32 5.51 9.88
C ASN A 67 -31.91 4.05 10.01
N ILE A 68 -30.68 3.74 9.62
CA ILE A 68 -30.09 2.41 9.67
C ILE A 68 -28.94 2.46 10.67
N ASP A 69 -29.20 1.92 11.85
CA ASP A 69 -28.23 1.83 12.94
C ASP A 69 -27.38 0.55 12.89
N ASP A 70 -27.84 -0.45 12.14
CA ASP A 70 -27.15 -1.73 11.96
C ASP A 70 -26.81 -1.92 10.48
N LEU A 71 -25.54 -1.74 10.13
CA LEU A 71 -25.07 -1.83 8.75
C LEU A 71 -25.20 -3.25 8.18
N ARG A 72 -25.30 -4.29 9.02
CA ARG A 72 -25.55 -5.68 8.59
C ARG A 72 -26.90 -5.84 7.90
N THR A 73 -27.81 -4.88 8.08
CA THR A 73 -29.11 -4.86 7.39
C THR A 73 -28.98 -4.56 5.90
N ILE A 74 -27.89 -3.90 5.46
CA ILE A 74 -27.66 -3.47 4.08
C ILE A 74 -26.36 -4.02 3.48
N LEU A 75 -25.30 -4.13 4.26
CA LEU A 75 -24.00 -4.66 3.87
C LEU A 75 -23.93 -6.14 4.22
N LYS A 76 -24.23 -6.99 3.23
CA LYS A 76 -24.57 -8.39 3.44
C LYS A 76 -23.42 -9.38 3.14
N PRO A 77 -23.43 -10.57 3.79
CA PRO A 77 -22.49 -11.66 3.49
C PRO A 77 -22.44 -12.08 2.02
N GLU A 78 -23.58 -12.14 1.33
CA GLU A 78 -23.62 -12.47 -0.10
C GLU A 78 -22.93 -11.44 -0.99
N LYS A 79 -22.59 -10.26 -0.45
CA LYS A 79 -21.81 -9.21 -1.12
C LYS A 79 -20.37 -9.14 -0.61
N GLY A 80 -19.92 -10.06 0.24
CA GLY A 80 -18.56 -10.14 0.77
C GLY A 80 -18.33 -9.45 2.13
N PHE A 81 -19.36 -8.85 2.72
CA PHE A 81 -19.26 -8.20 4.04
C PHE A 81 -19.46 -9.22 5.17
N LYS A 82 -18.66 -9.13 6.23
CA LYS A 82 -18.80 -10.00 7.41
C LYS A 82 -19.10 -9.15 8.64
N PRO A 83 -19.85 -9.66 9.64
CA PRO A 83 -19.92 -9.01 10.94
C PRO A 83 -18.52 -8.80 11.52
N LEU A 84 -18.28 -7.63 12.13
CA LEU A 84 -17.03 -7.37 12.81
C LEU A 84 -17.11 -7.90 14.25
N GLU A 85 -16.39 -8.99 14.52
CA GLU A 85 -16.26 -9.55 15.87
C GLU A 85 -15.46 -8.62 16.78
N GLY A 86 -15.95 -8.36 18.00
CA GLY A 86 -15.31 -7.46 18.97
C GLY A 86 -15.40 -5.95 18.64
N GLY A 87 -16.05 -5.58 17.52
CA GLY A 87 -16.30 -4.19 17.14
C GLY A 87 -17.58 -3.61 17.72
N LYS A 88 -17.91 -2.37 17.33
CA LYS A 88 -19.21 -1.76 17.69
C LYS A 88 -20.36 -2.60 17.11
N PRO A 89 -21.45 -2.83 17.87
CA PRO A 89 -22.61 -3.55 17.36
C PRO A 89 -23.13 -2.98 16.05
N GLY A 90 -23.40 -3.85 15.07
CA GLY A 90 -23.88 -3.45 13.75
C GLY A 90 -22.79 -3.05 12.75
N SER A 91 -21.52 -3.10 13.13
CA SER A 91 -20.39 -2.87 12.22
C SER A 91 -20.10 -4.10 11.36
N VAL A 92 -19.56 -3.87 10.17
CA VAL A 92 -19.14 -4.92 9.24
C VAL A 92 -17.71 -4.69 8.75
N VAL A 93 -17.06 -5.75 8.31
CA VAL A 93 -15.75 -5.73 7.67
C VAL A 93 -15.85 -6.27 6.24
N PHE A 94 -15.10 -5.66 5.33
CA PHE A 94 -14.89 -6.16 3.98
C PHE A 94 -13.40 -6.40 3.77
N THR A 95 -13.02 -7.63 3.47
CA THR A 95 -11.62 -8.01 3.24
C THR A 95 -11.34 -7.99 1.74
N ASN A 96 -10.43 -7.11 1.33
CA ASN A 96 -9.83 -7.14 0.01
C ASN A 96 -8.57 -8.01 0.05
N GLU A 97 -8.46 -8.95 -0.86
CA GLU A 97 -7.25 -9.77 -1.03
C GLU A 97 -6.62 -9.45 -2.38
N GLY A 98 -5.30 -9.38 -2.42
CA GLY A 98 -4.60 -9.06 -3.65
C GLY A 98 -3.17 -9.59 -3.63
N VAL A 99 -2.50 -9.38 -4.75
CA VAL A 99 -1.08 -9.70 -4.92
C VAL A 99 -0.37 -8.40 -5.28
N CYS A 100 0.81 -8.18 -4.73
CA CYS A 100 1.70 -7.12 -5.19
C CYS A 100 3.06 -7.71 -5.58
N SER A 101 3.63 -7.13 -6.63
CA SER A 101 5.00 -7.36 -7.04
C SER A 101 5.69 -6.01 -7.09
N CYS A 102 6.81 -5.85 -6.39
CA CYS A 102 7.57 -4.62 -6.38
C CYS A 102 9.07 -4.89 -6.46
N ASN A 103 9.77 -3.99 -7.14
CA ASN A 103 11.23 -3.94 -7.20
C ASN A 103 11.67 -2.63 -6.56
N TYR A 104 12.72 -2.66 -5.74
CA TYR A 104 13.19 -1.48 -5.00
C TYR A 104 14.66 -1.60 -4.64
N GLY A 105 15.38 -0.48 -4.53
CA GLY A 105 16.74 -0.48 -4.01
C GLY A 105 16.75 -0.80 -2.51
N ILE A 106 17.62 -1.72 -2.09
CA ILE A 106 17.79 -2.15 -0.69
C ILE A 106 18.98 -1.45 -0.04
N GLU A 107 20.08 -1.31 -0.77
CA GLU A 107 21.37 -0.91 -0.21
C GLU A 107 22.21 -0.20 -1.28
N GLN A 108 23.08 0.72 -0.83
CA GLN A 108 24.16 1.30 -1.63
C GLN A 108 25.52 1.13 -0.94
N HIS A 109 26.56 0.86 -1.71
CA HIS A 109 27.95 0.84 -1.21
C HIS A 109 28.95 1.22 -2.31
N VAL A 110 30.20 1.47 -1.90
CA VAL A 110 31.32 1.68 -2.84
C VAL A 110 32.29 0.51 -2.76
N GLU A 111 32.54 -0.13 -3.90
CA GLU A 111 33.59 -1.13 -4.03
C GLU A 111 34.85 -0.51 -4.62
N LEU A 112 35.95 -0.57 -3.87
CA LEU A 112 37.27 -0.11 -4.31
C LEU A 112 38.09 -1.27 -4.86
N ARG A 113 38.68 -1.08 -6.05
CA ARG A 113 39.64 -2.01 -6.65
C ARG A 113 40.92 -1.26 -6.98
N GLU A 114 42.06 -1.76 -6.53
CA GLU A 114 43.36 -1.16 -6.77
C GLU A 114 44.19 -2.04 -7.71
N GLU A 115 44.83 -1.41 -8.70
CA GLU A 115 45.68 -2.06 -9.69
C GLU A 115 47.00 -1.29 -9.82
N LYS A 116 48.13 -1.98 -10.00
CA LYS A 116 49.41 -1.31 -10.30
C LYS A 116 49.37 -0.71 -11.71
N LEU A 117 49.99 0.46 -11.87
CA LEU A 117 50.16 1.11 -13.17
C LEU A 117 51.14 0.36 -14.07
#